data_AF-A0A6L5EP20-F1
#
_entry.id   AF-A0A6L5EP20-F1
#
_cell.length_a   1.000
_cell.length_b   1.000
_cell.length_c   1.000
_cell.angle_alpha   90.00
_cell.angle_beta   90.00
_cell.angle_gamma   90.00
#
_symmetry.space_group_name_H-M   'P 1'
#
loop_
_entity.id
_entity.type
_entity.pdbx_description
1 polymer ?
#
loop_
_entity_poly.entity_id
_entity_poly.type
_entity_poly.pdbx_seq_one_letter_code
_entity_poly.pdbx_strand_id
1 'polypeptide(L)'
;ETRGQWYLRQILGSSNITGSWLFHVLSGNLSHQIEHHLFPDLPACRYPHIATEVRAICAKYRLPYNTGPLHRQLFSVAKKIVKLALPLGDGGFSRPTRVVAARPDEA
;
A
#
# COMPACT_ATOMS: atom_id res chain seq x y z
N GLU A 1 14.08 -10.28 7.50
CA GLU A 1 12.63 -10.14 7.29
C GLU A 1 12.07 -11.51 6.92
N THR A 2 10.96 -11.96 7.52
CA THR A 2 10.26 -13.18 7.07
C THR A 2 9.49 -12.89 5.78
N ARG A 3 9.10 -13.93 5.04
CA ARG A 3 8.28 -13.74 3.82
C ARG A 3 6.98 -12.98 4.09
N GLY A 4 6.32 -13.26 5.22
CA GLY A 4 5.11 -12.52 5.63
C GLY A 4 5.39 -11.05 5.95
N GLN A 5 6.51 -10.75 6.62
CA GLN A 5 6.92 -9.37 6.87
C GLN A 5 7.23 -8.62 5.56
N TRP A 6 7.84 -9.30 4.59
CA TRP A 6 8.10 -8.74 3.26
C TRP A 6 6.80 -8.33 2.56
N TYR A 7 5.78 -9.21 2.54
CA TYR A 7 4.47 -8.88 1.98
C TYR A 7 3.81 -7.71 2.70
N LEU A 8 3.86 -7.71 4.04
CA LEU A 8 3.29 -6.63 4.84
C LEU A 8 3.96 -5.29 4.51
N ARG A 9 5.28 -5.27 4.40
CA ARG A 9 6.02 -4.06 4.01
C ARG A 9 5.66 -3.59 2.60
N GLN A 10 5.46 -4.49 1.64
CA GLN A 10 5.00 -4.09 0.30
C GLN A 10 3.61 -3.43 0.35
N ILE A 11 2.66 -4.02 1.08
CA ILE A 11 1.30 -3.46 1.20
C ILE A 11 1.32 -2.09 1.89
N LEU A 12 2.05 -1.98 3.01
CA LEU A 12 2.09 -0.75 3.81
C LEU A 12 2.93 0.36 3.17
N GLY A 13 3.94 -0.02 2.39
CA GLY A 13 4.87 0.89 1.71
C GLY A 13 4.35 1.43 0.38
N SER A 14 3.44 0.71 -0.27
CA SER A 14 2.94 1.05 -1.60
C SER A 14 1.57 1.72 -1.56
N SER A 15 1.19 2.34 -2.67
CA SER A 15 -0.10 3.03 -2.82
C SER A 15 -0.53 3.04 -4.27
N ASN A 16 -1.80 2.76 -4.53
CA ASN A 16 -2.40 2.79 -5.85
C ASN A 16 -2.98 4.18 -6.15
N ILE A 17 -2.89 4.59 -7.42
CA ILE A 17 -3.45 5.85 -7.89
C ILE A 17 -4.75 5.62 -8.65
N THR A 18 -5.85 6.23 -8.23
CA THR A 18 -7.11 6.22 -9.00
C THR A 18 -7.09 7.26 -10.11
N GLY A 19 -7.77 6.97 -11.21
CA GLY A 19 -7.83 7.85 -12.38
C GLY A 19 -8.76 7.29 -13.45
N SER A 20 -8.82 7.99 -14.59
CA SER A 20 -9.51 7.49 -15.78
C SER A 20 -8.71 6.38 -16.46
N TRP A 21 -9.35 5.64 -17.37
CA TRP A 21 -8.66 4.61 -18.16
C TRP A 21 -7.44 5.18 -18.92
N LEU A 22 -7.57 6.37 -19.50
CA LEU A 22 -6.45 7.03 -20.18
C LEU A 22 -5.31 7.34 -19.22
N PHE A 23 -5.63 7.79 -18.00
CA PHE A 23 -4.62 8.00 -16.96
C PHE A 23 -3.92 6.68 -16.58
N HIS A 24 -4.64 5.56 -16.48
CA HIS A 24 -4.06 4.24 -16.20
C HIS A 24 -3.01 3.84 -17.25
N VAL A 25 -3.32 4.04 -18.52
CA VAL A 25 -2.40 3.75 -19.63
C VAL A 25 -1.21 4.71 -19.63
N LEU A 26 -1.46 6.03 -19.62
CA LEU A 26 -0.40 7.05 -19.71
C LEU A 26 0.53 7.04 -18.50
N SER A 27 0.04 6.67 -17.32
CA SER A 27 0.87 6.55 -16.13
C SER A 27 1.72 5.28 -16.10
N GLY A 28 1.54 4.34 -17.04
CA GLY A 28 2.24 3.06 -17.00
C GLY A 28 1.76 2.17 -15.85
N ASN A 29 0.44 2.16 -15.61
CA ASN A 29 -0.22 1.30 -14.63
C ASN A 29 0.08 1.64 -13.15
N LEU A 30 0.29 2.93 -12.82
CA LEU A 30 0.43 3.42 -11.41
C LEU A 30 -0.77 3.08 -10.51
N SER A 31 -1.85 2.61 -11.10
CA SER A 31 -3.09 2.24 -10.43
C SER A 31 -3.04 0.87 -9.75
N HIS A 32 -1.95 0.13 -9.98
CA HIS A 32 -1.73 -1.22 -9.47
C HIS A 32 -0.31 -1.41 -8.90
N GLN A 33 0.24 -0.37 -8.27
CA GLN A 33 1.54 -0.41 -7.62
C GLN A 33 1.61 -1.42 -6.47
N ILE A 34 0.56 -1.58 -5.67
CA ILE A 34 0.52 -2.59 -4.61
C ILE A 34 0.71 -3.98 -5.23
N GLU A 35 -0.05 -4.30 -6.28
CA GLU A 35 0.02 -5.59 -6.98
C GLU A 35 1.39 -5.80 -7.63
N HIS A 36 1.94 -4.77 -8.27
CA HIS A 36 3.27 -4.81 -8.87
C HIS A 36 4.36 -5.16 -7.85
N HIS A 37 4.29 -4.58 -6.65
CA HIS A 37 5.24 -4.88 -5.58
C HIS A 37 5.06 -6.28 -4.98
N LEU A 38 3.85 -6.83 -5.01
CA LEU A 38 3.57 -8.19 -4.53
C LEU A 38 3.96 -9.27 -5.56
N PHE A 39 3.77 -8.96 -6.85
CA PHE A 39 3.93 -9.88 -7.98
C PHE A 39 4.61 -9.18 -9.17
N PRO A 40 5.89 -8.81 -9.05
CA PRO A 40 6.60 -8.04 -10.08
C PRO A 40 6.70 -8.78 -11.42
N ASP A 41 6.74 -10.12 -11.39
CA ASP A 41 6.84 -10.97 -12.57
C ASP A 41 5.50 -11.17 -13.30
N LEU A 42 4.38 -10.79 -12.68
CA LEU A 42 3.07 -10.92 -13.30
C LEU A 42 2.86 -9.78 -14.32
N PRO A 43 2.40 -10.07 -15.55
CA PRO A 43 2.12 -9.03 -16.53
C PRO A 43 1.09 -8.00 -16.04
N ALA A 44 1.36 -6.72 -16.30
CA ALA A 44 0.54 -5.59 -15.83
C ALA A 44 -0.95 -5.69 -16.19
N CYS A 45 -1.28 -6.32 -17.33
CA CYS A 45 -2.65 -6.54 -17.77
C CYS A 45 -3.47 -7.45 -16.83
N ARG A 46 -2.81 -8.23 -15.97
CA ARG A 46 -3.45 -9.12 -15.00
C ARG A 46 -3.63 -8.50 -13.63
N TYR A 47 -2.99 -7.35 -13.35
CA TYR A 47 -3.11 -6.68 -12.04
C TYR A 47 -4.55 -6.34 -11.65
N PRO A 48 -5.45 -5.89 -12.57
CA PRO A 48 -6.84 -5.63 -12.19
C PRO A 48 -7.57 -6.86 -11.63
N HIS A 49 -7.26 -8.06 -12.13
CA HIS A 49 -7.87 -9.29 -11.66
C HIS A 49 -7.40 -9.65 -10.24
N ILE A 50 -6.08 -9.63 -10.02
CA ILE A 50 -5.52 -9.97 -8.70
C ILE A 50 -5.77 -8.88 -7.65
N ALA A 51 -5.94 -7.62 -8.06
CA ALA A 51 -6.21 -6.50 -7.15
C ALA A 51 -7.49 -6.73 -6.33
N THR A 52 -8.50 -7.37 -6.91
CA THR A 52 -9.73 -7.75 -6.20
C THR A 52 -9.44 -8.71 -5.05
N GLU A 53 -8.63 -9.75 -5.30
CA GLU A 53 -8.25 -10.73 -4.28
C GLU A 53 -7.34 -10.13 -3.21
N VAL A 54 -6.34 -9.35 -3.61
CA VAL A 54 -5.42 -8.65 -2.69
C VAL A 54 -6.21 -7.72 -1.77
N ARG A 55 -7.18 -6.96 -2.31
CA ARG A 55 -8.04 -6.09 -1.53
C ARG A 55 -8.90 -6.87 -0.54
N ALA A 56 -9.45 -8.03 -0.93
CA ALA A 56 -10.23 -8.89 -0.05
C ALA A 56 -9.38 -9.44 1.10
N ILE A 57 -8.14 -9.87 0.83
CA ILE A 57 -7.19 -10.31 1.84
C ILE A 57 -6.84 -9.16 2.80
N CYS A 58 -6.56 -7.97 2.27
CA CYS A 58 -6.28 -6.79 3.10
C CYS A 58 -7.47 -6.49 4.02
N ALA A 59 -8.71 -6.56 3.51
CA ALA A 59 -9.90 -6.39 4.32
C ALA A 59 -10.03 -7.46 5.42
N LYS A 60 -9.83 -8.75 5.07
CA LYS A 60 -9.88 -9.88 6.02
C LYS A 60 -8.93 -9.69 7.21
N TYR A 61 -7.70 -9.23 6.95
CA TYR A 61 -6.68 -9.04 7.97
C TYR A 61 -6.60 -7.61 8.50
N ARG A 62 -7.57 -6.74 8.17
CA ARG A 62 -7.62 -5.32 8.58
C ARG A 62 -6.35 -4.54 8.20
N LEU A 63 -5.75 -4.87 7.07
CA LEU A 63 -4.60 -4.16 6.50
C LEU A 63 -5.08 -3.01 5.61
N PRO A 64 -4.41 -1.84 5.65
CA PRO A 64 -4.78 -0.73 4.79
C PRO A 64 -4.41 -1.04 3.34
N TYR A 65 -5.39 -0.94 2.45
CA TYR A 65 -5.19 -1.00 1.01
C TYR A 65 -5.21 0.43 0.45
N ASN A 66 -4.03 1.08 0.45
CA ASN A 66 -3.90 2.51 0.17
C ASN A 66 -4.18 2.83 -1.30
N THR A 67 -5.35 3.39 -1.60
CA THR A 67 -5.78 3.76 -2.95
C THR A 67 -6.40 5.14 -2.93
N GLY A 68 -6.07 5.99 -3.90
CA GLY A 68 -6.66 7.33 -4.02
C GLY A 68 -6.12 8.13 -5.20
N PRO A 69 -6.66 9.32 -5.49
CA PRO A 69 -6.24 10.11 -6.64
C PRO A 69 -4.82 10.64 -6.47
N LEU A 70 -4.13 10.91 -7.58
CA LEU A 70 -2.71 11.29 -7.61
C LEU A 70 -2.37 12.43 -6.64
N HIS A 71 -3.15 13.51 -6.66
CA HIS A 71 -2.93 14.68 -5.81
C HIS A 71 -2.98 14.35 -4.31
N ARG A 72 -3.85 13.43 -3.90
CA ARG A 72 -3.97 13.00 -2.50
C ARG A 72 -2.75 12.19 -2.09
N GLN A 73 -2.30 11.29 -2.95
CA GLN A 73 -1.11 10.48 -2.69
C GLN A 73 0.14 11.37 -2.61
N LEU A 74 0.32 12.29 -3.56
CA LEU A 74 1.44 13.23 -3.58
C LEU A 74 1.45 14.14 -2.35
N PHE A 75 0.29 14.71 -1.98
CA PHE A 75 0.17 15.51 -0.76
C PHE A 75 0.49 14.70 0.51
N SER A 76 0.09 13.44 0.56
CA SER A 76 0.41 12.57 1.70
C SER A 76 1.92 12.35 1.87
N VAL A 77 2.65 12.20 0.76
CA VAL A 77 4.11 12.07 0.74
C VAL A 77 4.76 13.38 1.15
N ALA A 78 4.36 14.50 0.55
CA ALA A 78 4.86 15.82 0.90
C ALA A 78 4.67 16.13 2.39
N LYS A 79 3.48 15.86 2.94
CA LYS A 79 3.19 16.01 4.37
C LYS A 79 4.11 15.15 5.25
N LYS A 80 4.36 13.88 4.86
CA LYS A 80 5.29 12.99 5.58
C LYS A 80 6.71 13.52 5.53
N ILE A 81 7.19 13.95 4.37
CA ILE A 81 8.54 14.52 4.20
C ILE A 81 8.69 15.75 5.10
N VAL A 82 7.77 16.71 5.05
CA VAL A 82 7.81 17.92 5.88
C VAL A 82 7.80 17.57 7.37
N LYS A 83 6.93 16.65 7.80
CA LYS A 83 6.83 16.22 9.20
C LYS A 83 8.11 15.55 9.71
N LEU A 84 8.79 14.77 8.86
CA LEU A 84 9.99 14.02 9.25
C LEU A 84 11.29 14.83 9.07
N ALA A 85 11.30 15.80 8.16
CA ALA A 85 12.47 16.62 7.87
C ALA A 85 12.60 17.84 8.80
N LEU A 86 11.48 18.36 9.32
CA LEU A 86 11.48 19.52 10.22
C LEU A 86 11.38 19.07 11.68
N PRO A 87 12.06 19.76 12.63
CA PRO A 87 11.98 19.49 14.06
C PRO A 87 10.67 20.02 14.69
N LEU A 88 9.55 19.87 13.98
CA LEU A 88 8.23 20.33 14.41
C LEU A 88 7.58 19.25 15.29
N GLY A 89 8.08 19.13 16.52
CA GLY A 89 7.37 18.58 17.67
C GLY A 89 7.65 17.12 18.02
N ASP A 90 8.28 16.93 19.19
CA ASP A 90 8.43 15.69 19.96
C ASP A 90 7.08 15.17 20.50
N GLY A 91 6.09 14.98 19.63
CA GLY A 91 4.88 14.26 19.95
C GLY A 91 5.15 12.75 19.95
N GLY A 92 5.91 12.28 20.95
CA GLY A 92 6.16 10.89 21.33
C GLY A 92 6.07 9.85 20.22
N PHE A 93 7.21 9.23 19.87
CA PHE A 93 7.25 8.01 19.07
C PHE A 93 6.45 6.91 19.80
N SER A 94 5.14 6.86 19.59
CA SER A 94 4.33 5.74 20.03
C SER A 94 4.85 4.55 19.26
N ARG A 95 5.46 3.59 19.98
CA ARG A 95 5.90 2.32 19.40
C ARG A 95 4.76 1.82 18.49
N PRO A 96 5.03 1.51 17.22
CA PRO A 96 3.99 0.97 16.36
C PRO A 96 3.36 -0.21 17.07
N THR A 97 2.03 -0.16 17.28
CA THR A 97 1.26 -1.24 17.86
C THR A 97 1.68 -2.51 17.13
N ARG A 98 2.23 -3.47 17.87
CA ARG A 98 2.65 -4.75 17.31
C ARG A 98 1.42 -5.31 16.61
N VAL A 99 1.45 -5.40 15.27
CA VAL A 99 0.43 -6.12 14.53
C VAL A 99 0.60 -7.57 14.95
N VAL A 100 -0.18 -7.99 15.93
CA VAL A 100 -0.28 -9.40 16.31
C VAL A 100 -0.93 -10.07 15.12
N ALA A 101 -0.13 -10.74 14.30
CA ALA A 101 -0.66 -11.63 13.29
C ALA A 101 -1.55 -12.64 14.02
N ALA A 102 -2.85 -12.63 13.70
CA ALA A 102 -3.77 -13.65 14.17
C ALA A 102 -3.21 -15.02 13.79
N ARG A 103 -3.24 -15.95 14.73
CA ARG A 103 -2.72 -17.29 14.52
C ARG A 103 -3.57 -18.00 13.44
N PRO A 104 -2.96 -18.83 12.58
CA PRO A 104 -3.63 -19.44 11.43
C PRO A 104 -4.61 -20.59 11.79
N ASP A 105 -5.00 -20.76 13.06
CA ASP A 105 -5.80 -21.86 13.58
C ASP A 105 -7.27 -21.51 13.94
N GLU A 106 -7.76 -20.31 13.64
CA GLU A 106 -9.16 -19.90 13.89
C GLU A 106 -9.99 -19.63 12.60
N ALA A 107 -9.88 -20.49 11.58
CA ALA A 107 -10.74 -20.46 10.39
C ALA A 107 -11.25 -21.85 10.01
#